data_AF-A0A967NYR7-F1
#
_entry.id   AF-A0A967NYR7-F1
#
_cell.length_a   1.000
_cell.length_b   1.000
_cell.length_c   1.000
_cell.angle_alpha   90.00
_cell.angle_beta   90.00
_cell.angle_gamma   90.00
#
_symmetry.space_group_name_H-M   'P 1'
#
loop_
_entity.id
_entity.type
_entity.pdbx_description
1 polymer ?
#
loop_
_entity_poly.entity_id
_entity_poly.type
_entity_poly.pdbx_seq_one_letter_code
_entity_poly.pdbx_strand_id
1 'polypeptide(L)'
;FTFILACSLLTGCEDNQWFSTSIPSTSPLAAPTAPENLQLKATGPSHVKLIWTASSTTQSGFIIHRSDDGSGYTQIGAVPPFKASFVDDGVSPDVTYIYRVYAANASGQSNPATSEQYHHPYFDACTSPTPTQTGPLERFYDFPVSGLNYSSTATYSITDNNGSFVWDKTSDIHFSLGYIDLGFLRPWDKVGLNSVARHLGGDFDITLNNLLRLFIALDEDGDATNGIQLPCQTSLAYGQINFTLDYVSFGQQDTVYRLLRLTGGAPLPSAQEARITYEQTLYRDYT
;
A
#
# COMPACT_ATOMS: atom_id res chain seq x y z
N PHE A 1 30.59 41.65 -24.55
CA PHE A 1 30.41 43.11 -24.44
C PHE A 1 31.11 43.57 -23.18
N THR A 2 32.30 44.17 -23.32
CA THR A 2 33.11 44.61 -22.17
C THR A 2 32.76 46.08 -21.90
N PHE A 3 32.11 46.36 -20.77
CA PHE A 3 31.89 47.73 -20.32
C PHE A 3 33.12 48.22 -19.55
N ILE A 4 33.75 49.29 -20.03
CA ILE A 4 34.83 49.99 -19.34
C ILE A 4 34.20 51.19 -18.64
N LEU A 5 34.11 51.15 -17.30
CA LEU A 5 33.73 52.31 -16.51
C LEU A 5 35.02 53.01 -16.05
N ALA A 6 35.32 54.17 -16.63
CA ALA A 6 36.45 54.99 -16.20
C ALA A 6 36.06 55.76 -14.92
N CYS A 7 36.77 55.50 -13.83
CA CYS A 7 36.64 56.26 -12.59
C CYS A 7 37.42 57.57 -12.75
N SER A 8 36.72 58.70 -12.92
CA SER A 8 37.34 60.03 -12.89
C SER A 8 36.83 60.80 -11.68
N LEU A 9 37.79 61.31 -10.90
CA LEU A 9 37.69 62.32 -9.83
C LEU A 9 37.69 61.77 -8.40
N LEU A 10 38.88 61.35 -7.92
CA LEU A 10 39.46 61.71 -6.62
C LEU A 10 40.94 61.29 -6.59
N THR A 11 41.82 62.22 -6.25
CA THR A 11 43.29 62.10 -6.26
C THR A 11 43.78 61.10 -5.22
N GLY A 12 44.46 60.02 -5.66
CA GLY A 12 45.21 59.11 -4.79
C GLY A 12 45.00 57.62 -5.04
N CYS A 13 45.31 57.11 -6.24
CA CYS A 13 45.51 55.68 -6.49
C CYS A 13 46.75 55.51 -7.37
N GLU A 14 47.86 55.11 -6.76
CA GLU A 14 48.88 54.34 -7.46
C GLU A 14 48.36 52.89 -7.55
N ASP A 15 48.68 52.22 -8.66
CA ASP A 15 48.22 50.91 -9.10
C ASP A 15 46.81 50.81 -9.71
N ASN A 16 46.83 50.61 -11.03
CA ASN A 16 45.76 50.07 -11.85
C ASN A 16 45.47 48.61 -11.45
N GLN A 17 44.89 48.38 -10.28
CA GLN A 17 44.31 47.07 -9.97
C GLN A 17 42.90 47.01 -10.55
N TRP A 18 42.81 46.46 -11.76
CA TRP A 18 41.54 46.06 -12.35
C TRP A 18 40.93 44.96 -11.47
N PHE A 19 39.99 45.35 -10.61
CA PHE A 19 39.13 44.37 -9.93
C PHE A 19 38.26 43.70 -10.99
N SER A 20 38.76 42.58 -11.51
CA SER A 20 37.97 41.64 -12.28
C SER A 20 37.09 40.91 -11.27
N THR A 21 35.88 41.42 -11.01
CA THR A 21 34.85 40.60 -10.40
C THR A 21 34.47 39.53 -11.42
N SER A 22 35.08 38.36 -11.28
CA SER A 22 34.62 37.16 -11.96
C SER A 22 33.18 36.93 -11.53
N ILE A 23 32.25 37.05 -12.47
CA ILE A 23 30.91 36.53 -12.27
C ILE A 23 31.10 35.02 -12.05
N PRO A 24 30.65 34.43 -10.93
CA PRO A 24 30.78 32.99 -10.76
C PRO A 24 30.07 32.31 -11.92
N SER A 25 30.83 31.58 -12.74
CA SER A 25 30.27 30.76 -13.80
C SER A 25 29.44 29.67 -13.11
N THR A 26 28.12 29.78 -13.17
CA THR A 26 27.24 28.72 -12.71
C THR A 26 27.45 27.52 -13.63
N SER A 27 28.09 26.47 -13.11
CA SER A 27 28.21 25.19 -13.82
C SER A 27 26.82 24.76 -14.30
N PRO A 28 26.65 24.29 -15.55
CA PRO A 28 25.38 23.75 -15.99
C PRO A 28 24.97 22.62 -15.05
N LEU A 29 23.68 22.59 -14.68
CA LEU A 29 23.14 21.54 -13.82
C LEU A 29 23.38 20.19 -14.51
N ALA A 30 24.06 19.27 -13.84
CA ALA A 30 24.26 17.91 -14.35
C ALA A 30 23.06 17.02 -14.02
N ALA A 31 22.87 15.95 -14.80
CA ALA A 31 21.93 14.90 -14.42
C ALA A 31 22.32 14.28 -13.06
N PRO A 32 21.36 13.81 -12.25
CA PRO A 32 21.68 13.25 -10.94
C PRO A 32 22.50 11.96 -11.02
N THR A 33 23.17 11.61 -9.93
CA THR A 33 23.73 10.27 -9.72
C THR A 33 22.61 9.24 -9.59
N ALA A 34 22.85 8.03 -10.11
CA ALA A 34 21.90 6.93 -9.98
C ALA A 34 21.61 6.60 -8.51
N PRO A 35 20.37 6.20 -8.17
CA PRO A 35 20.09 5.60 -6.87
C PRO A 35 20.88 4.30 -6.66
N GLU A 36 20.97 3.85 -5.41
CA GLU A 36 21.69 2.63 -5.02
C GLU A 36 20.87 1.76 -4.08
N ASN A 37 21.31 0.53 -3.82
CA ASN A 37 20.73 -0.39 -2.84
C ASN A 37 19.22 -0.60 -3.01
N LEU A 38 18.76 -0.77 -4.26
CA LEU A 38 17.35 -1.06 -4.53
C LEU A 38 16.97 -2.43 -3.98
N GLN A 39 16.06 -2.44 -3.01
CA GLN A 39 15.52 -3.62 -2.36
C GLN A 39 14.02 -3.71 -2.57
N LEU A 40 13.53 -4.95 -2.64
CA LEU A 40 12.13 -5.29 -2.88
C LEU A 40 11.61 -6.12 -1.72
N LYS A 41 10.47 -5.73 -1.16
CA LYS A 41 9.80 -6.44 -0.07
C LYS A 41 8.33 -6.61 -0.40
N ALA A 42 7.83 -7.85 -0.43
CA ALA A 42 6.40 -8.09 -0.53
C ALA A 42 5.71 -7.46 0.70
N THR A 43 4.68 -6.65 0.46
CA THR A 43 3.86 -6.04 1.50
C THR A 43 2.39 -6.42 1.37
N GLY A 44 2.05 -7.34 0.47
CA GLY A 44 0.71 -7.89 0.33
C GLY A 44 0.56 -8.73 -0.94
N PRO A 45 -0.64 -9.29 -1.19
CA PRO A 45 -0.92 -10.20 -2.30
C PRO A 45 -0.81 -9.58 -3.68
N SER A 46 -0.97 -8.27 -3.74
CA SER A 46 -0.82 -7.46 -4.95
C SER A 46 0.08 -6.26 -4.70
N HIS A 47 0.95 -6.32 -3.69
CA HIS A 47 1.75 -5.17 -3.26
C HIS A 47 3.22 -5.54 -3.03
N VAL A 48 4.12 -4.76 -3.63
CA VAL A 48 5.55 -4.81 -3.35
C VAL A 48 6.10 -3.41 -3.07
N LYS A 49 6.87 -3.30 -1.99
CA LYS A 49 7.56 -2.07 -1.61
C LYS A 49 8.99 -2.08 -2.15
N LEU A 50 9.31 -1.06 -2.92
CA LEU A 50 10.63 -0.69 -3.38
C LEU A 50 11.26 0.27 -2.38
N ILE A 51 12.50 0.02 -1.98
CA ILE A 51 13.29 0.89 -1.11
C ILE A 51 14.67 1.08 -1.74
N TRP A 52 15.18 2.30 -1.80
CA TRP A 52 16.51 2.58 -2.34
C TRP A 52 17.22 3.67 -1.52
N THR A 53 18.49 3.91 -1.83
CA THR A 53 19.30 5.01 -1.31
C THR A 53 19.43 6.09 -2.37
N ALA A 54 19.19 7.36 -2.00
CA ALA A 54 19.45 8.49 -2.87
C ALA A 54 20.95 8.86 -2.84
N SER A 55 21.64 8.76 -3.99
CA SER A 55 23.08 9.09 -4.09
C SER A 55 23.34 10.50 -4.63
N SER A 56 22.29 11.31 -4.80
CA SER A 56 22.39 12.70 -5.24
C SER A 56 21.59 13.61 -4.31
N THR A 57 21.88 14.91 -4.36
CA THR A 57 21.13 15.97 -3.68
C THR A 57 20.47 16.95 -4.68
N THR A 58 20.69 16.76 -5.98
CA THR A 58 20.22 17.66 -7.04
C THR A 58 19.00 17.13 -7.79
N GLN A 59 18.53 15.93 -7.45
CA GLN A 59 17.30 15.36 -7.99
C GLN A 59 16.08 16.16 -7.52
N SER A 60 15.12 16.33 -8.42
CA SER A 60 13.78 16.84 -8.13
C SER A 60 12.77 15.70 -7.93
N GLY A 61 13.17 14.44 -8.10
CA GLY A 61 12.33 13.27 -7.87
C GLY A 61 12.97 11.97 -8.34
N PHE A 62 12.23 10.89 -8.16
CA PHE A 62 12.57 9.57 -8.69
C PHE A 62 11.48 9.07 -9.62
N ILE A 63 11.87 8.36 -10.67
CA ILE A 63 10.98 7.75 -11.66
C ILE A 63 11.16 6.24 -11.57
N ILE A 64 10.05 5.51 -11.45
CA ILE A 64 10.02 4.07 -11.22
C ILE A 64 9.47 3.39 -12.47
N HIS A 65 10.23 2.43 -12.99
CA HIS A 65 9.83 1.56 -14.08
C HIS A 65 9.80 0.11 -13.63
N ARG A 66 8.91 -0.67 -14.25
CA ARG A 66 8.77 -2.11 -14.06
C ARG A 66 8.79 -2.83 -15.39
N SER A 67 9.34 -4.04 -15.39
CA SER A 67 9.28 -4.99 -16.47
C SER A 67 8.68 -6.30 -15.95
N ASP A 68 7.70 -6.81 -16.67
CA ASP A 68 6.96 -8.04 -16.32
C ASP A 68 7.53 -9.26 -17.06
N ASP A 69 8.48 -9.05 -17.99
CA ASP A 69 9.05 -10.05 -18.90
C ASP A 69 10.58 -9.94 -19.07
N GLY A 70 11.21 -8.94 -18.43
CA GLY A 70 12.62 -8.64 -18.55
C GLY A 70 13.05 -7.97 -19.86
N SER A 71 12.12 -7.67 -20.78
CA SER A 71 12.42 -7.14 -22.12
C SER A 71 11.87 -5.73 -22.34
N GLY A 72 10.70 -5.42 -21.77
CA GLY A 72 10.06 -4.10 -21.84
C GLY A 72 9.89 -3.45 -20.46
N TYR A 73 10.19 -2.16 -20.33
CA TYR A 73 9.98 -1.40 -19.09
C TYR A 73 8.89 -0.33 -19.28
N THR A 74 7.90 -0.32 -18.39
CA THR A 74 6.87 0.71 -18.30
C THR A 74 7.06 1.55 -17.05
N GLN A 75 6.88 2.88 -17.17
CA GLN A 75 6.85 3.74 -16.00
C GLN A 75 5.57 3.47 -15.20
N ILE A 76 5.72 3.09 -13.93
CA ILE A 76 4.60 2.80 -13.03
C ILE A 76 4.38 3.89 -11.99
N GLY A 77 5.33 4.81 -11.82
CA GLY A 77 5.17 5.91 -10.88
C GLY A 77 6.35 6.85 -10.81
N ALA A 78 6.16 7.93 -10.05
CA ALA A 78 7.21 8.87 -9.68
C ALA A 78 6.98 9.37 -8.25
N VAL A 79 8.06 9.70 -7.55
CA VAL A 79 8.01 10.18 -6.16
C VAL A 79 8.89 11.41 -5.95
N PRO A 80 8.56 12.28 -4.97
CA PRO A 80 9.34 13.49 -4.67
C PRO A 80 10.78 13.17 -4.22
N PRO A 81 11.70 14.15 -4.22
CA PRO A 81 13.14 13.91 -4.10
C PRO A 81 13.58 13.40 -2.74
N PHE A 82 12.75 13.59 -1.71
CA PHE A 82 13.00 13.13 -0.34
C PHE A 82 12.31 11.80 -0.02
N LYS A 83 11.64 11.17 -0.98
CA LYS A 83 10.96 9.88 -0.80
C LYS A 83 11.73 8.79 -1.53
N ALA A 84 12.57 8.06 -0.80
CA ALA A 84 13.38 6.96 -1.33
C ALA A 84 12.66 5.60 -1.23
N SER A 85 11.36 5.60 -1.51
CA SER A 85 10.54 4.38 -1.53
C SER A 85 9.30 4.55 -2.40
N PHE A 86 8.80 3.44 -2.92
CA PHE A 86 7.59 3.35 -3.74
C PHE A 86 6.87 2.04 -3.45
N VAL A 87 5.54 2.03 -3.49
CA VAL A 87 4.74 0.80 -3.40
C VAL A 87 4.10 0.60 -4.77
N ASP A 88 4.40 -0.53 -5.40
CA ASP A 88 3.67 -1.01 -6.57
C ASP A 88 2.50 -1.87 -6.09
N ASP A 89 1.29 -1.43 -6.41
CA ASP A 89 -0.02 -2.04 -6.08
C ASP A 89 -0.63 -2.81 -7.26
N GLY A 90 0.09 -2.91 -8.37
CA GLY A 90 -0.33 -3.58 -9.60
C GLY A 90 0.43 -4.88 -9.88
N VAL A 91 0.97 -5.55 -8.85
CA VAL A 91 1.64 -6.85 -9.00
C VAL A 91 0.64 -8.00 -8.85
N SER A 92 0.90 -9.07 -9.59
CA SER A 92 0.15 -10.32 -9.53
C SER A 92 0.99 -11.39 -8.83
N PRO A 93 0.36 -12.33 -8.13
CA PRO A 93 1.07 -13.44 -7.49
C PRO A 93 1.71 -14.36 -8.53
N ASP A 94 2.82 -15.00 -8.14
CA ASP A 94 3.56 -15.97 -8.96
C ASP A 94 4.11 -15.37 -10.27
N VAL A 95 4.25 -14.03 -10.34
CA VAL A 95 4.83 -13.31 -11.47
C VAL A 95 6.21 -12.76 -11.11
N THR A 96 7.14 -12.83 -12.06
CA THR A 96 8.48 -12.28 -11.90
C THR A 96 8.56 -10.87 -12.50
N TYR A 97 9.09 -9.94 -11.72
CA TYR A 97 9.25 -8.53 -12.07
C TYR A 97 10.71 -8.09 -12.00
N ILE A 98 11.07 -7.09 -12.81
CA ILE A 98 12.33 -6.35 -12.69
C ILE A 98 12.02 -4.86 -12.57
N TYR A 99 12.59 -4.19 -11.58
CA TYR A 99 12.38 -2.77 -11.34
C TYR A 99 13.61 -1.95 -11.71
N ARG A 100 13.36 -0.73 -12.19
CA ARG A 100 14.38 0.31 -12.38
C ARG A 100 13.94 1.60 -11.71
N VAL A 101 14.84 2.21 -10.96
CA VAL A 101 14.62 3.51 -10.33
C VAL A 101 15.65 4.51 -10.85
N TYR A 102 15.17 5.63 -11.38
CA TYR A 102 15.99 6.72 -11.89
C TYR A 102 15.85 7.93 -10.97
N ALA A 103 16.95 8.61 -10.68
CA ALA A 103 16.90 9.97 -10.14
C ALA A 103 16.78 10.96 -11.31
N ALA A 104 15.96 12.00 -11.18
CA ALA A 104 15.72 12.94 -12.26
C ALA A 104 15.78 14.40 -11.77
N ASN A 105 16.25 15.29 -12.64
CA ASN A 105 16.14 16.74 -12.48
C ASN A 105 15.90 17.42 -13.85
N ALA A 106 15.93 18.75 -13.88
CA ALA A 106 15.71 19.53 -15.12
C ALA A 106 16.73 19.22 -16.24
N SER A 107 17.89 18.65 -15.92
CA SER A 107 18.92 18.28 -16.89
C SER A 107 18.75 16.88 -17.47
N GLY A 108 17.91 16.04 -16.86
CA GLY A 108 17.63 14.68 -17.33
C GLY A 108 17.58 13.65 -16.20
N GLN A 109 17.57 12.38 -16.61
CA GLN A 109 17.58 11.21 -15.75
C GLN A 109 19.01 10.69 -15.53
N SER A 110 19.24 10.10 -14.37
CA SER A 110 20.43 9.30 -14.09
C SER A 110 20.42 7.98 -14.88
N ASN A 111 21.49 7.19 -14.76
CA ASN A 111 21.40 5.74 -14.99
C ASN A 111 20.44 5.10 -13.96
N PRO A 112 19.84 3.93 -14.25
CA PRO A 112 18.94 3.27 -13.31
C PRO A 112 19.68 2.50 -12.22
N ALA A 113 19.12 2.51 -11.00
CA ALA A 113 19.26 1.40 -10.08
C ALA A 113 18.36 0.26 -10.58
N THR A 114 18.90 -0.92 -10.87
CA THR A 114 18.12 -2.07 -11.37
C THR A 114 18.07 -3.15 -10.29
N SER A 115 16.90 -3.71 -10.04
CA SER A 115 16.76 -4.86 -9.14
C SER A 115 17.21 -6.14 -9.83
N GLU A 116 17.55 -7.16 -9.05
CA GLU A 116 17.52 -8.54 -9.53
C GLU A 116 16.07 -8.94 -9.92
N GLN A 117 15.93 -10.10 -10.56
CA GLN A 117 14.61 -10.69 -10.79
C GLN A 117 13.90 -10.94 -9.46
N TYR A 118 12.71 -10.37 -9.31
CA TYR A 118 11.87 -10.52 -8.13
C TYR A 118 10.65 -11.34 -8.45
N HIS A 119 10.57 -12.54 -7.89
CA HIS A 119 9.40 -13.39 -7.97
C HIS A 119 8.41 -13.01 -6.86
N HIS A 120 7.24 -12.47 -7.23
CA HIS A 120 6.22 -12.09 -6.26
C HIS A 120 5.57 -13.37 -5.68
N PRO A 121 5.59 -13.56 -4.35
CA PRO A 121 5.13 -14.81 -3.76
C PRO A 121 3.63 -15.04 -4.02
N TYR A 122 3.29 -16.30 -4.26
CA TYR A 122 1.91 -16.76 -4.16
C TYR A 122 1.53 -16.90 -2.69
N PHE A 123 0.51 -16.16 -2.25
CA PHE A 123 0.03 -16.24 -0.88
C PHE A 123 -1.03 -17.32 -0.74
N ASP A 124 -0.67 -18.37 0.00
CA ASP A 124 -1.55 -19.46 0.39
C ASP A 124 -1.43 -19.71 1.89
N ALA A 125 -2.40 -19.24 2.65
CA ALA A 125 -2.44 -19.40 4.10
C ALA A 125 -2.69 -20.85 4.53
N CYS A 126 -3.13 -21.75 3.63
CA CYS A 126 -3.31 -23.15 3.95
C CYS A 126 -1.98 -23.93 3.98
N THR A 127 -0.97 -23.46 3.23
CA THR A 127 0.30 -24.18 3.06
C THR A 127 1.53 -23.39 3.53
N SER A 128 1.39 -22.08 3.71
CA SER A 128 2.49 -21.19 4.13
C SER A 128 2.39 -20.84 5.61
N PRO A 129 3.53 -20.80 6.34
CA PRO A 129 3.54 -20.32 7.71
C PRO A 129 3.14 -18.84 7.76
N THR A 130 2.25 -18.48 8.68
CA THR A 130 1.86 -17.10 8.93
C THR A 130 3.09 -16.26 9.29
N PRO A 131 3.32 -15.10 8.63
CA PRO A 131 4.41 -14.21 8.97
C PRO A 131 4.37 -13.82 10.45
N THR A 132 5.49 -14.01 11.15
CA THR A 132 5.59 -13.73 12.59
C THR A 132 5.28 -12.28 12.89
N GLN A 133 4.36 -12.08 13.84
CA GLN A 133 3.86 -10.77 14.25
C GLN A 133 4.83 -10.13 15.25
N THR A 134 5.39 -8.96 14.94
CA THR A 134 6.26 -8.22 15.87
C THR A 134 5.88 -6.74 15.86
N GLY A 135 5.26 -6.27 16.95
CA GLY A 135 4.83 -4.87 17.10
C GLY A 135 3.62 -4.72 18.01
N PRO A 136 3.08 -3.49 18.14
CA PRO A 136 1.86 -3.24 18.89
C PRO A 136 0.68 -3.97 18.25
N LEU A 137 -0.07 -4.71 19.07
CA LEU A 137 -1.24 -5.46 18.66
C LEU A 137 -2.49 -4.58 18.76
N GLU A 138 -3.30 -4.63 17.72
CA GLU A 138 -4.63 -4.05 17.63
C GLU A 138 -5.65 -5.17 17.36
N ARG A 139 -6.92 -4.89 17.63
CA ARG A 139 -8.03 -5.81 17.41
C ARG A 139 -9.29 -5.03 17.07
N PHE A 140 -10.08 -5.56 16.15
CA PHE A 140 -11.40 -5.00 15.86
C PHE A 140 -12.28 -4.97 17.11
N TYR A 141 -12.78 -3.79 17.47
CA TYR A 141 -13.63 -3.62 18.66
C TYR A 141 -15.06 -4.12 18.42
N ASP A 142 -15.46 -4.30 17.17
CA ASP A 142 -16.81 -4.70 16.83
C ASP A 142 -16.93 -6.20 16.62
N PHE A 143 -15.99 -6.81 15.91
CA PHE A 143 -15.98 -8.24 15.64
C PHE A 143 -14.55 -8.78 15.52
N PRO A 144 -14.10 -9.73 16.36
CA PRO A 144 -12.84 -10.40 16.10
C PRO A 144 -12.96 -11.23 14.82
N VAL A 145 -12.00 -11.06 13.92
CA VAL A 145 -11.92 -11.85 12.68
C VAL A 145 -10.55 -12.49 12.63
N SER A 146 -10.48 -13.81 12.72
CA SER A 146 -9.25 -14.57 12.52
C SER A 146 -9.05 -14.93 11.04
N GLY A 147 -7.80 -15.06 10.60
CA GLY A 147 -7.48 -15.41 9.21
C GLY A 147 -7.63 -14.29 8.18
N LEU A 148 -7.86 -13.05 8.60
CA LEU A 148 -8.00 -11.89 7.72
C LEU A 148 -6.62 -11.36 7.31
N ASN A 149 -6.37 -11.20 6.02
CA ASN A 149 -5.12 -10.61 5.53
C ASN A 149 -5.08 -9.12 5.91
N TYR A 150 -3.93 -8.67 6.41
CA TYR A 150 -3.66 -7.25 6.61
C TYR A 150 -2.26 -6.87 6.12
N SER A 151 -2.14 -5.65 5.62
CA SER A 151 -0.89 -5.09 5.13
C SER A 151 -0.71 -3.63 5.53
N SER A 152 0.52 -3.26 5.83
CA SER A 152 0.97 -1.89 5.97
C SER A 152 2.28 -1.71 5.20
N THR A 153 2.86 -0.51 5.30
CA THR A 153 4.16 -0.26 4.70
C THR A 153 5.33 -1.05 5.32
N ALA A 154 5.10 -1.68 6.48
CA ALA A 154 6.12 -2.42 7.23
C ALA A 154 5.84 -3.93 7.33
N THR A 155 4.57 -4.32 7.38
CA THR A 155 4.14 -5.68 7.75
C THR A 155 3.08 -6.19 6.79
N TYR A 156 3.10 -7.48 6.52
CA TYR A 156 2.00 -8.21 5.90
C TYR A 156 1.84 -9.54 6.64
N SER A 157 0.63 -9.86 7.08
CA SER A 157 0.32 -11.13 7.76
C SER A 157 -1.19 -11.37 7.75
N ILE A 158 -1.64 -12.38 8.50
CA ILE A 158 -3.04 -12.64 8.80
C ILE A 158 -3.33 -12.42 10.28
N THR A 159 -4.57 -12.03 10.60
CA THR A 159 -5.02 -11.91 11.99
C THR A 159 -4.92 -13.24 12.71
N ASP A 160 -4.54 -13.20 13.99
CA ASP A 160 -4.44 -14.40 14.82
C ASP A 160 -5.81 -14.97 15.21
N ASN A 161 -5.83 -16.08 15.96
CA ASN A 161 -7.08 -16.73 16.40
C ASN A 161 -7.96 -15.83 17.28
N ASN A 162 -7.42 -14.76 17.84
CA ASN A 162 -8.18 -13.77 18.60
C ASN A 162 -8.61 -12.56 17.75
N GLY A 163 -8.31 -12.57 16.44
CA GLY A 163 -8.55 -11.46 15.54
C GLY A 163 -7.58 -10.28 15.72
N SER A 164 -6.41 -10.52 16.33
CA SER A 164 -5.40 -9.49 16.57
C SER A 164 -4.48 -9.34 15.37
N PHE A 165 -4.02 -8.12 15.12
CA PHE A 165 -3.06 -7.79 14.06
C PHE A 165 -2.06 -6.73 14.53
N VAL A 166 -0.90 -6.65 13.87
CA VAL A 166 0.13 -5.67 14.20
C VAL A 166 -0.09 -4.37 13.45
N TRP A 167 -0.22 -3.26 14.17
CA TRP A 167 -0.31 -1.94 13.56
C TRP A 167 0.23 -0.84 14.46
N ASP A 168 1.28 -0.16 13.99
CA ASP A 168 1.94 0.94 14.72
C ASP A 168 1.28 2.31 14.50
N LYS A 169 0.18 2.36 13.73
CA LYS A 169 -0.55 3.59 13.38
C LYS A 169 0.34 4.67 12.76
N THR A 170 1.43 4.30 12.09
CA THR A 170 2.30 5.25 11.36
C THR A 170 1.91 5.38 9.89
N SER A 171 1.20 4.39 9.35
CA SER A 171 0.69 4.35 7.98
C SER A 171 -0.68 3.69 7.94
N ASP A 172 -1.40 3.87 6.84
CA ASP A 172 -2.66 3.17 6.60
C ASP A 172 -2.45 1.66 6.66
N ILE A 173 -3.46 0.94 7.15
CA ILE A 173 -3.50 -0.52 7.18
C ILE A 173 -4.61 -1.01 6.27
N HIS A 174 -4.26 -1.82 5.29
CA HIS A 174 -5.17 -2.40 4.31
C HIS A 174 -5.57 -3.80 4.72
N PHE A 175 -6.83 -4.18 4.47
CA PHE A 175 -7.39 -5.49 4.74
C PHE A 175 -7.84 -6.15 3.45
N SER A 176 -7.72 -7.48 3.36
CA SER A 176 -8.12 -8.23 2.17
C SER A 176 -8.60 -9.65 2.49
N LEU A 177 -9.40 -10.22 1.60
CA LEU A 177 -9.73 -11.65 1.56
C LEU A 177 -8.95 -12.26 0.39
N GLY A 178 -7.78 -12.83 0.67
CA GLY A 178 -6.85 -13.21 -0.40
C GLY A 178 -6.43 -11.98 -1.20
N TYR A 179 -6.73 -12.00 -2.50
CA TYR A 179 -6.48 -10.93 -3.47
C TYR A 179 -7.69 -10.00 -3.67
N ILE A 180 -8.72 -10.10 -2.83
CA ILE A 180 -9.88 -9.20 -2.83
C ILE A 180 -9.65 -8.08 -1.80
N ASP A 181 -9.50 -6.85 -2.27
CA ASP A 181 -9.37 -5.67 -1.41
C ASP A 181 -10.68 -5.40 -0.64
N LEU A 182 -10.56 -5.23 0.68
CA LEU A 182 -11.66 -4.80 1.55
C LEU A 182 -11.54 -3.34 1.97
N GLY A 183 -10.47 -2.66 1.55
CA GLY A 183 -10.17 -1.29 1.93
C GLY A 183 -9.20 -1.20 3.08
N PHE A 184 -9.22 -0.08 3.79
CA PHE A 184 -8.17 0.30 4.73
C PHE A 184 -8.72 1.05 5.94
N LEU A 185 -7.86 1.17 6.96
CA LEU A 185 -8.00 2.10 8.07
C LEU A 185 -6.84 3.07 8.07
N ARG A 186 -7.12 4.32 8.41
CA ARG A 186 -6.12 5.37 8.64
C ARG A 186 -5.74 5.43 10.11
N PRO A 187 -4.53 5.92 10.47
CA PRO A 187 -4.05 5.99 11.85
C PRO A 187 -5.02 6.56 12.91
N TRP A 188 -5.94 7.45 12.51
CA TRP A 188 -6.91 8.09 13.38
C TRP A 188 -8.29 7.41 13.41
N ASP A 189 -8.50 6.35 12.63
CA ASP A 189 -9.75 5.62 12.62
C ASP A 189 -9.88 4.72 13.86
N LYS A 190 -11.12 4.52 14.30
CA LYS A 190 -11.42 3.46 15.26
C LYS A 190 -11.27 2.10 14.57
N VAL A 191 -10.61 1.16 15.23
CA VAL A 191 -10.30 -0.17 14.67
C VAL A 191 -11.54 -1.06 14.63
N GLY A 192 -12.30 -1.04 13.53
CA GLY A 192 -13.48 -1.89 13.37
C GLY A 192 -13.93 -1.98 11.91
N LEU A 193 -14.70 -3.04 11.60
CA LEU A 193 -15.34 -3.24 10.30
C LEU A 193 -16.24 -2.07 9.90
N ASN A 194 -16.82 -1.35 10.87
CA ASN A 194 -17.59 -0.15 10.53
C ASN A 194 -16.73 0.98 9.94
N SER A 195 -15.49 1.16 10.39
CA SER A 195 -14.56 2.14 9.83
C SER A 195 -14.06 1.69 8.46
N VAL A 196 -13.88 0.37 8.26
CA VAL A 196 -13.59 -0.21 6.94
C VAL A 196 -14.73 0.07 5.96
N ALA A 197 -15.98 -0.19 6.37
CA ALA A 197 -17.17 0.08 5.55
C ALA A 197 -17.30 1.55 5.13
N ARG A 198 -16.89 2.50 5.97
CA ARG A 198 -16.86 3.93 5.60
C ARG A 198 -15.90 4.24 4.47
N HIS A 199 -14.81 3.50 4.35
CA HIS A 199 -13.81 3.69 3.28
C HIS A 199 -14.21 3.01 1.97
N LEU A 200 -15.09 2.01 2.01
CA LEU A 200 -15.67 1.37 0.82
C LEU A 200 -16.69 2.26 0.08
N GLY A 201 -17.21 3.30 0.74
CA GLY A 201 -18.12 4.29 0.15
C GLY A 201 -19.57 3.82 0.03
N GLY A 202 -20.36 4.55 -0.75
CA GLY A 202 -21.79 4.30 -0.91
C GLY A 202 -22.63 4.65 0.32
N ASP A 203 -23.83 4.07 0.39
CA ASP A 203 -24.67 4.15 1.59
C ASP A 203 -24.06 3.30 2.71
N PHE A 204 -23.79 3.93 3.85
CA PHE A 204 -23.05 3.30 4.93
C PHE A 204 -23.75 2.05 5.49
N ASP A 205 -25.07 2.08 5.67
CA ASP A 205 -25.79 0.95 6.23
C ASP A 205 -25.85 -0.21 5.24
N ILE A 206 -26.05 0.07 3.95
CA ILE A 206 -25.98 -0.97 2.91
C ILE A 206 -24.59 -1.60 2.86
N THR A 207 -23.54 -0.78 2.78
CA THR A 207 -22.15 -1.24 2.69
C THR A 207 -21.73 -2.04 3.91
N LEU A 208 -22.03 -1.54 5.12
CA LEU A 208 -21.75 -2.27 6.35
C LEU A 208 -22.51 -3.60 6.40
N ASN A 209 -23.81 -3.60 6.10
CA ASN A 209 -24.60 -4.84 6.16
C ASN A 209 -24.10 -5.87 5.13
N ASN A 210 -23.71 -5.46 3.92
CA ASN A 210 -23.11 -6.37 2.94
C ASN A 210 -21.77 -6.94 3.41
N LEU A 211 -20.92 -6.11 4.03
CA LEU A 211 -19.66 -6.57 4.63
C LEU A 211 -19.94 -7.62 5.72
N LEU A 212 -20.86 -7.34 6.64
CA LEU A 212 -21.23 -8.26 7.72
C LEU A 212 -21.83 -9.57 7.20
N ARG A 213 -22.75 -9.48 6.22
CA ARG A 213 -23.36 -10.67 5.59
C ARG A 213 -22.30 -11.58 4.97
N LEU A 214 -21.30 -11.00 4.31
CA LEU A 214 -20.21 -11.77 3.73
C LEU A 214 -19.37 -12.46 4.80
N PHE A 215 -18.95 -11.72 5.82
CA PHE A 215 -18.09 -12.27 6.88
C PHE A 215 -18.78 -13.38 7.67
N ILE A 216 -20.05 -13.20 8.04
CA ILE A 216 -20.84 -14.24 8.72
C ILE A 216 -21.02 -15.48 7.85
N ALA A 217 -21.22 -15.30 6.54
CA ALA A 217 -21.35 -16.43 5.63
C ALA A 217 -20.04 -17.21 5.41
N LEU A 218 -18.89 -16.59 5.67
CA LEU A 218 -17.58 -17.20 5.54
C LEU A 218 -17.09 -17.88 6.82
N ASP A 219 -17.81 -17.71 7.91
CA ASP A 219 -17.43 -18.24 9.22
C ASP A 219 -17.39 -19.77 9.22
N GLU A 220 -16.25 -20.33 9.65
CA GLU A 220 -15.94 -21.76 9.52
C GLU A 220 -16.82 -22.65 10.42
N ASP A 221 -17.15 -22.19 11.62
CA ASP A 221 -18.00 -22.93 12.56
C ASP A 221 -19.49 -22.55 12.47
N GLY A 222 -19.81 -21.49 11.71
CA GLY A 222 -21.15 -20.97 11.52
C GLY A 222 -21.75 -20.30 12.78
N ASP A 223 -20.95 -20.05 13.81
CA ASP A 223 -21.33 -19.34 15.03
C ASP A 223 -20.55 -18.03 15.17
N ALA A 224 -20.97 -17.07 14.35
CA ALA A 224 -20.39 -15.74 14.34
C ALA A 224 -20.48 -15.04 15.72
N THR A 225 -21.32 -15.49 16.67
CA THR A 225 -21.40 -14.84 17.99
C THR A 225 -20.12 -14.95 18.81
N ASN A 226 -19.22 -15.87 18.45
CA ASN A 226 -17.93 -16.08 19.10
C ASN A 226 -16.75 -15.40 18.36
N GLY A 227 -17.02 -14.72 17.23
CA GLY A 227 -16.03 -14.20 16.30
C GLY A 227 -16.20 -14.79 14.91
N ILE A 228 -15.49 -14.25 13.91
CA ILE A 228 -15.44 -14.86 12.58
C ILE A 228 -14.13 -15.62 12.42
N GLN A 229 -14.24 -16.88 12.04
CA GLN A 229 -13.13 -17.74 11.69
C GLN A 229 -13.08 -17.89 10.17
N LEU A 230 -12.17 -17.18 9.49
CA LEU A 230 -12.03 -17.30 8.06
C LEU A 230 -11.25 -18.57 7.69
N PRO A 231 -11.82 -19.47 6.86
CA PRO A 231 -11.10 -20.64 6.36
C PRO A 231 -9.85 -20.20 5.61
N CYS A 232 -8.76 -20.97 5.70
CA CYS A 232 -7.49 -20.63 5.06
C CYS A 232 -7.62 -20.45 3.53
N GLN A 233 -8.59 -21.12 2.90
CA GLN A 233 -8.91 -21.03 1.47
C GLN A 233 -9.32 -19.61 1.05
N THR A 234 -9.76 -18.77 2.00
CA THR A 234 -10.03 -17.35 1.78
C THR A 234 -8.82 -16.62 1.23
N SER A 235 -7.59 -17.06 1.58
CA SER A 235 -6.35 -16.50 1.04
C SER A 235 -6.18 -16.67 -0.47
N LEU A 236 -6.91 -17.60 -1.09
CA LEU A 236 -6.87 -17.89 -2.53
C LEU A 236 -7.93 -17.11 -3.33
N ALA A 237 -8.80 -16.37 -2.65
CA ALA A 237 -9.88 -15.64 -3.30
C ALA A 237 -9.35 -14.47 -4.14
N TYR A 238 -9.96 -14.22 -5.29
CA TYR A 238 -9.54 -13.14 -6.21
C TYR A 238 -10.73 -12.49 -6.89
N GLY A 239 -10.54 -11.25 -7.32
CA GLY A 239 -11.53 -10.43 -7.99
C GLY A 239 -11.86 -9.18 -7.20
N GLN A 240 -12.99 -8.56 -7.53
CA GLN A 240 -13.48 -7.36 -6.83
C GLN A 240 -14.90 -7.62 -6.32
N ILE A 241 -15.21 -7.06 -5.15
CA ILE A 241 -16.55 -7.07 -4.57
C ILE A 241 -17.00 -5.62 -4.41
N ASN A 242 -18.12 -5.27 -5.01
CA ASN A 242 -18.77 -3.99 -4.77
C ASN A 242 -19.77 -4.13 -3.61
N PHE A 243 -19.38 -3.62 -2.44
CA PHE A 243 -20.22 -3.66 -1.23
C PHE A 243 -21.35 -2.63 -1.23
N THR A 244 -21.33 -1.66 -2.15
CA THR A 244 -22.31 -0.55 -2.19
C THR A 244 -23.62 -0.90 -2.89
N LEU A 245 -23.69 -2.09 -3.50
CA LEU A 245 -24.88 -2.59 -4.20
C LEU A 245 -26.01 -2.92 -3.22
N ASP A 246 -27.25 -2.90 -3.69
CA ASP A 246 -28.37 -3.41 -2.92
C ASP A 246 -28.16 -4.89 -2.55
N TYR A 247 -28.88 -5.37 -1.53
CA TYR A 247 -28.64 -6.68 -0.94
C TYR A 247 -28.78 -7.86 -1.91
N VAL A 248 -29.63 -7.74 -2.92
CA VAL A 248 -29.85 -8.78 -3.93
C VAL A 248 -28.73 -8.76 -4.94
N SER A 249 -28.45 -7.60 -5.52
CA SER A 249 -27.36 -7.41 -6.49
C SER A 249 -26.00 -7.76 -5.88
N PHE A 250 -25.77 -7.44 -4.60
CA PHE A 250 -24.57 -7.82 -3.87
C PHE A 250 -24.35 -9.34 -3.86
N GLY A 251 -25.40 -10.11 -3.54
CA GLY A 251 -25.34 -11.57 -3.46
C GLY A 251 -25.24 -12.27 -4.83
N GLN A 252 -25.51 -11.56 -5.92
CA GLN A 252 -25.42 -12.07 -7.29
C GLN A 252 -24.04 -11.84 -7.93
N GLN A 253 -23.12 -11.14 -7.26
CA GLN A 253 -21.77 -10.95 -7.76
C GLN A 253 -21.04 -12.28 -7.91
N ASP A 254 -20.46 -12.53 -9.08
CA ASP A 254 -19.68 -13.74 -9.37
C ASP A 254 -18.56 -13.96 -8.33
N THR A 255 -17.87 -12.88 -7.95
CA THR A 255 -16.81 -12.91 -6.93
C THR A 255 -17.34 -13.42 -5.58
N VAL A 256 -18.52 -12.96 -5.14
CA VAL A 256 -19.14 -13.40 -3.87
C VAL A 256 -19.49 -14.88 -3.95
N TYR A 257 -20.12 -15.31 -5.05
CA TYR A 257 -20.48 -16.70 -5.28
C TYR A 257 -19.27 -17.64 -5.27
N ARG A 258 -18.21 -17.26 -5.98
CA ARG A 258 -16.97 -18.04 -6.06
C ARG A 258 -16.25 -18.11 -4.74
N LEU A 259 -16.23 -17.01 -3.97
CA LEU A 259 -15.64 -16.97 -2.64
C LEU A 259 -16.37 -17.93 -1.69
N LEU A 260 -17.71 -17.88 -1.62
CA LEU A 260 -18.49 -18.82 -0.78
C LEU A 260 -18.28 -20.28 -1.19
N ARG A 261 -18.23 -20.57 -2.50
CA ARG A 261 -17.93 -21.93 -3.00
C ARG A 261 -16.52 -22.40 -2.64
N LEU A 262 -15.54 -21.50 -2.71
CA LEU A 262 -14.13 -21.78 -2.44
C LEU A 262 -13.90 -22.14 -0.98
N THR A 263 -14.59 -21.47 -0.06
CA THR A 263 -14.45 -21.67 1.39
C THR A 263 -15.43 -22.69 1.95
N GLY A 264 -16.43 -23.12 1.18
CA GLY A 264 -17.54 -23.91 1.71
C GLY A 264 -18.50 -23.09 2.58
N GLY A 265 -18.49 -21.76 2.42
CA GLY A 265 -19.32 -20.83 3.19
C GLY A 265 -20.81 -21.03 3.04
N ALA A 266 -21.56 -20.58 4.05
CA ALA A 266 -23.01 -20.62 4.10
C ALA A 266 -23.65 -19.63 3.09
N PRO A 267 -24.96 -19.77 2.80
CA PRO A 267 -25.69 -18.71 2.11
C PRO A 267 -25.62 -17.39 2.88
N LEU A 268 -25.57 -16.26 2.16
CA LEU A 268 -25.60 -14.94 2.79
C LEU A 268 -26.85 -14.78 3.67
N PRO A 269 -26.71 -14.42 4.96
CA PRO A 269 -27.85 -14.11 5.81
C PRO A 269 -28.57 -12.85 5.32
N SER A 270 -29.76 -12.60 5.85
CA SER A 270 -30.44 -11.32 5.65
C SER A 270 -29.64 -10.17 6.29
N ALA A 271 -29.84 -8.95 5.80
CA ALA A 271 -29.21 -7.76 6.41
C ALA A 271 -29.62 -7.58 7.88
N GLN A 272 -30.86 -7.96 8.23
CA GLN A 272 -31.35 -7.88 9.61
C GLN A 272 -30.66 -8.88 10.53
N GLU A 273 -30.52 -10.14 10.09
CA GLU A 273 -29.80 -11.16 10.86
C GLU A 273 -28.34 -10.76 11.07
N ALA A 274 -27.66 -10.32 9.99
CA ALA A 274 -26.28 -9.87 10.06
C ALA A 274 -26.09 -8.70 11.05
N ARG A 275 -27.03 -7.74 11.06
CA ARG A 275 -26.99 -6.59 11.96
C ARG A 275 -27.23 -7.00 13.42
N ILE A 276 -28.16 -7.91 13.67
CA ILE A 276 -28.43 -8.44 15.03
C ILE A 276 -27.19 -9.16 15.56
N THR A 277 -26.58 -10.05 14.77
CA THR A 277 -25.36 -10.75 15.16
C THR A 277 -24.26 -9.76 15.49
N TYR A 278 -24.02 -8.78 14.62
CA TYR A 278 -23.03 -7.71 14.85
C TYR A 278 -23.27 -6.94 16.15
N GLU A 279 -24.51 -6.57 16.47
CA GLU A 279 -24.83 -5.84 17.70
C GLU A 279 -24.63 -6.67 18.97
N GLN A 280 -24.75 -8.00 18.89
CA GLN A 280 -24.53 -8.91 20.01
C GLN A 280 -23.04 -9.12 20.32
N THR A 281 -22.19 -9.05 19.29
CA THR A 281 -20.73 -9.28 19.39
C THR A 281 -19.92 -8.03 19.63
N LEU A 282 -20.54 -6.83 19.55
CA LEU A 282 -19.89 -5.57 19.87
C LEU A 282 -19.15 -5.69 21.21
N TYR A 283 -17.82 -5.65 21.14
CA TYR A 283 -16.98 -5.73 22.31
C TYR A 283 -17.27 -4.49 23.15
N ARG A 284 -17.86 -4.68 24.33
CA ARG A 284 -18.32 -3.58 25.20
C ARG A 284 -17.19 -2.79 25.87
N ASP A 285 -15.92 -3.08 25.57
CA ASP A 285 -14.77 -2.41 26.18
C ASP A 285 -14.26 -1.23 25.34
N TYR A 286 -15.08 -0.21 25.15
CA TYR A 286 -14.62 1.17 24.88
C TYR A 286 -15.64 2.16 25.48
N THR A 287 -15.83 2.08 26.79
CA THR A 287 -16.31 3.20 27.62
C THR A 287 -15.13 3.92 28.24
#